data_AF-A0A059WR98-F1
#
_entry.id   AF-A0A059WR98-F1
#
_cell.length_a   1.000
_cell.length_b   1.000
_cell.length_c   1.000
_cell.angle_alpha   90.00
_cell.angle_beta   90.00
_cell.angle_gamma   90.00
#
_symmetry.space_group_name_H-M   'P 1'
#
loop_
_entity.id
_entity.type
_entity.pdbx_description
1 polymer ?
#
loop_
_entity_poly.entity_id
_entity_poly.type
_entity_poly.pdbx_seq_one_letter_code
_entity_poly.pdbx_strand_id
1 'polypeptide(L)'
;MKTTILFGGTSRERLVSVASAQALTQALPEADLWFWDLDGTVHVASQAVLLGHEKPFEVPFKADSVTLGSMEAALDVAATEDRILVLGLHGGTAENGQFQVLAEARGVPFTGSGSAASHLAFDKTAAKLFAGLA
;
A
#
# COMPACT_ATOMS: atom_id res chain seq x y z
N MET A 1 -3.35 10.26 15.60
CA MET A 1 -2.79 9.44 14.51
C MET A 1 -3.51 8.10 14.41
N LYS A 2 -4.28 7.88 13.34
CA LYS A 2 -4.97 6.61 13.04
C LYS A 2 -4.07 5.72 12.19
N THR A 3 -3.95 4.44 12.53
CA THR A 3 -3.14 3.49 11.74
C THR A 3 -3.99 2.87 10.64
N THR A 4 -3.49 2.86 9.40
CA THR A 4 -4.19 2.26 8.26
C THR A 4 -3.24 1.38 7.47
N ILE A 5 -3.63 0.11 7.28
CA ILE A 5 -2.92 -0.79 6.37
C ILE A 5 -3.42 -0.48 4.96
N LEU A 6 -2.52 0.00 4.11
CA LEU A 6 -2.77 0.17 2.68
C LEU A 6 -2.20 -1.03 1.94
N PHE A 7 -3.05 -1.77 1.24
CA PHE A 7 -2.68 -2.96 0.50
C PHE A 7 -3.40 -3.01 -0.85
N GLY A 8 -3.05 -3.95 -1.72
CA GLY A 8 -3.54 -4.07 -3.08
C GLY A 8 -2.49 -3.68 -4.13
N GLY A 9 -2.86 -2.80 -5.05
CA GLY A 9 -2.01 -2.24 -6.10
C GLY A 9 -2.47 -2.61 -7.50
N THR A 10 -2.01 -1.87 -8.50
CA THR A 10 -2.43 -2.06 -9.91
C THR A 10 -1.64 -3.15 -10.65
N SER A 11 -0.66 -3.78 -10.00
CA SER A 11 0.17 -4.85 -10.56
C SER A 11 -0.42 -6.25 -10.30
N ARG A 12 0.24 -7.30 -10.80
CA ARG A 12 -0.10 -8.70 -10.43
C ARG A 12 0.31 -9.05 -9.00
N GLU A 13 1.26 -8.31 -8.42
CA GLU A 13 1.74 -8.51 -7.06
C GLU A 13 0.71 -8.09 -6.01
N ARG A 14 -0.43 -7.51 -6.44
CA ARG A 14 -1.63 -7.30 -5.62
C ARG A 14 -2.08 -8.54 -4.85
N LEU A 15 -1.97 -9.73 -5.45
CA LEU A 15 -2.34 -10.98 -4.76
C LEU A 15 -1.41 -11.27 -3.56
N VAL A 16 -0.10 -11.01 -3.72
CA VAL A 16 0.89 -11.09 -2.63
C VAL A 16 0.62 -10.00 -1.58
N SER A 17 0.20 -8.81 -2.02
CA SER A 17 -0.21 -7.72 -1.13
C SER A 17 -1.40 -8.09 -0.24
N VAL A 18 -2.41 -8.78 -0.77
CA VAL A 18 -3.54 -9.28 0.02
C VAL A 18 -3.08 -10.26 1.10
N ALA A 19 -2.22 -11.22 0.76
CA ALA A 19 -1.65 -12.15 1.74
C ALA A 19 -0.82 -11.43 2.83
N SER A 20 -0.05 -10.42 2.44
CA SER A 20 0.73 -9.59 3.37
C SER A 20 -0.18 -8.81 4.32
N ALA A 21 -1.30 -8.27 3.80
CA ALA A 21 -2.28 -7.55 4.61
C ALA A 21 -2.98 -8.46 5.63
N GLN A 22 -3.22 -9.75 5.33
CA GLN A 22 -3.74 -10.70 6.30
C GLN A 22 -2.78 -10.86 7.50
N ALA A 23 -1.47 -10.98 7.24
CA ALA A 23 -0.47 -11.06 8.30
C ALA A 23 -0.35 -9.74 9.09
N LEU A 24 -0.36 -8.59 8.40
CA LEU A 24 -0.32 -7.27 9.05
C LEU A 24 -1.55 -7.05 9.93
N THR A 25 -2.74 -7.47 9.49
CA THR A 25 -3.99 -7.34 10.25
C THR A 25 -3.95 -8.15 11.55
N GLN A 26 -3.33 -9.33 11.53
CA GLN A 26 -3.12 -10.11 12.75
C GLN A 26 -2.17 -9.42 13.74
N ALA A 27 -1.14 -8.74 13.23
CA ALA A 27 -0.17 -8.01 14.06
C ALA A 27 -0.68 -6.64 14.53
N LEU A 28 -1.59 -6.02 13.77
CA LEU A 28 -2.16 -4.69 13.99
C LEU A 28 -3.70 -4.77 13.95
N PRO A 29 -4.34 -5.44 14.93
CA PRO A 29 -5.79 -5.68 14.91
C PRO A 29 -6.64 -4.41 15.05
N GLU A 30 -6.03 -3.29 15.43
CA GLU A 30 -6.71 -1.99 15.56
C GLU A 30 -6.56 -1.12 14.29
N ALA A 31 -5.86 -1.60 13.26
CA ALA A 31 -5.65 -0.82 12.04
C ALA A 31 -6.88 -0.86 11.13
N ASP A 32 -7.21 0.30 10.56
CA ASP A 32 -8.15 0.39 9.44
C ASP A 32 -7.51 -0.25 8.18
N LEU A 33 -8.34 -0.74 7.26
CA LEU A 33 -7.86 -1.38 6.04
C LEU A 33 -8.32 -0.63 4.80
N TRP A 34 -7.36 -0.23 3.97
CA TRP A 34 -7.60 0.38 2.65
C TRP A 34 -7.04 -0.51 1.54
N PHE A 35 -7.88 -0.87 0.60
CA PHE A 35 -7.56 -1.70 -0.55
C PHE A 35 -7.47 -0.86 -1.82
N TRP A 36 -6.29 -0.82 -2.44
CA TRP A 36 -6.06 -0.22 -3.74
C TRP A 36 -6.33 -1.25 -4.85
N ASP A 37 -7.40 -1.07 -5.60
CA ASP A 37 -7.81 -2.02 -6.62
C ASP A 37 -7.13 -1.76 -7.99
N LEU A 38 -7.32 -2.69 -8.92
CA LEU A 38 -6.76 -2.69 -10.27
C LEU A 38 -7.22 -1.50 -11.11
N ASP A 39 -8.41 -0.97 -10.84
CA ASP A 39 -8.96 0.19 -11.54
C ASP A 39 -8.34 1.53 -11.07
N GLY A 40 -7.42 1.48 -10.10
CA GLY A 40 -6.73 2.64 -9.56
C GLY A 40 -7.47 3.32 -8.41
N THR A 41 -8.63 2.82 -8.01
CA THR A 41 -9.38 3.35 -6.88
C THR A 41 -9.03 2.66 -5.56
N VAL A 42 -9.26 3.38 -4.46
CA VAL A 42 -9.02 2.89 -3.10
C VAL A 42 -10.36 2.71 -2.39
N HIS A 43 -10.52 1.57 -1.71
CA HIS A 43 -11.73 1.21 -0.99
C HIS A 43 -11.42 0.91 0.47
N VAL A 44 -12.36 1.22 1.37
CA VAL A 44 -12.31 0.68 2.73
C VAL A 44 -12.63 -0.81 2.69
N ALA A 45 -11.95 -1.61 3.51
CA ALA A 45 -12.21 -3.04 3.67
C ALA A 45 -12.43 -3.38 5.15
N SER A 46 -13.27 -4.38 5.43
CA SER A 46 -13.39 -4.94 6.78
C SER A 46 -12.36 -6.03 7.04
N GLN A 47 -11.95 -6.17 8.30
CA GLN A 47 -11.06 -7.27 8.71
C GLN A 47 -11.72 -8.64 8.52
N ALA A 48 -13.04 -8.72 8.72
CA ALA A 48 -13.80 -9.96 8.50
C ALA A 48 -13.66 -10.45 7.06
N VAL A 49 -13.76 -9.56 6.08
CA VAL A 49 -13.63 -9.91 4.66
C VAL A 49 -12.18 -10.19 4.29
N LEU A 50 -11.21 -9.41 4.77
CA LEU A 50 -9.79 -9.69 4.51
C LEU A 50 -9.32 -11.02 5.11
N LEU A 51 -9.64 -11.30 6.38
CA LEU A 51 -9.22 -12.52 7.06
C LEU A 51 -10.00 -13.75 6.60
N GLY A 52 -11.24 -13.58 6.14
CA GLY A 52 -12.04 -14.63 5.52
C GLY A 52 -11.69 -14.92 4.05
N HIS A 53 -10.82 -14.11 3.42
CA HIS A 53 -10.43 -14.31 2.02
C HIS A 53 -9.51 -15.52 1.86
N GLU A 54 -10.01 -16.53 1.17
CA GLU A 54 -9.25 -17.76 0.89
C GLU A 54 -8.44 -17.65 -0.40
N LYS A 55 -7.29 -18.35 -0.44
CA LYS A 55 -6.39 -18.42 -1.60
C LYS A 55 -5.97 -17.02 -2.11
N PRO A 56 -5.34 -16.19 -1.26
CA PRO A 56 -4.99 -14.81 -1.59
C PRO A 56 -4.05 -14.69 -2.80
N PHE A 57 -3.29 -15.75 -3.12
CA PHE A 57 -2.38 -15.80 -4.27
C PHE A 57 -3.05 -16.17 -5.61
N GLU A 58 -4.32 -16.56 -5.58
CA GLU A 58 -5.05 -17.08 -6.76
C GLU A 58 -6.32 -16.28 -7.04
N VAL A 59 -7.07 -15.94 -6.00
CA VAL A 59 -8.38 -15.29 -6.11
C VAL A 59 -8.24 -13.80 -5.82
N PRO A 60 -8.68 -12.91 -6.75
CA PRO A 60 -8.69 -11.48 -6.49
C PRO A 60 -9.57 -11.13 -5.28
N PHE A 61 -9.00 -10.35 -4.36
CA PHE A 61 -9.73 -9.76 -3.25
C PHE A 61 -10.76 -8.74 -3.75
N LYS A 62 -11.87 -8.61 -3.04
CA LYS A 62 -12.87 -7.56 -3.26
C LYS A 62 -13.19 -6.90 -1.92
N ALA A 63 -13.04 -5.59 -1.87
CA ALA A 63 -13.47 -4.81 -0.72
C ALA A 63 -15.01 -4.84 -0.58
N ASP A 64 -15.48 -4.73 0.65
CA ASP A 64 -16.89 -4.84 1.04
C ASP A 64 -17.50 -3.50 1.49
N SER A 65 -16.74 -2.41 1.39
CA SER A 65 -17.14 -1.10 1.88
C SER A 65 -16.94 0.01 0.84
N VAL A 66 -17.00 1.26 1.31
CA VAL A 66 -17.06 2.45 0.47
C VAL A 66 -15.77 2.71 -0.31
N THR A 67 -15.93 3.25 -1.51
CA THR A 67 -14.83 3.76 -2.34
C THR A 67 -14.44 5.16 -1.89
N LEU A 68 -13.16 5.38 -1.61
CA LEU A 68 -12.58 6.68 -1.25
C LEU A 68 -12.23 7.53 -2.48
N GLY A 69 -12.12 6.92 -3.65
CA GLY A 69 -11.79 7.58 -4.91
C GLY A 69 -10.44 7.12 -5.45
N SER A 70 -9.71 8.00 -6.15
CA SER A 70 -8.34 7.70 -6.59
C SER A 70 -7.37 7.62 -5.42
N MET A 71 -6.13 7.17 -5.69
CA MET A 71 -5.06 7.18 -4.70
C MET A 71 -4.83 8.58 -4.11
N GLU A 72 -4.87 9.63 -4.94
CA GLU A 72 -4.73 11.01 -4.51
C GLU A 72 -5.84 11.42 -3.55
N ALA A 73 -7.10 11.09 -3.86
CA ALA A 73 -8.23 11.38 -3.00
C ALA A 73 -8.12 10.63 -1.65
N ALA A 74 -7.69 9.37 -1.68
CA ALA A 74 -7.45 8.61 -0.45
C ALA A 74 -6.31 9.22 0.39
N LEU A 75 -5.23 9.70 -0.23
CA LEU A 75 -4.17 10.40 0.49
C LEU A 75 -4.62 11.76 1.04
N ASP A 76 -5.52 12.48 0.36
CA ASP A 76 -6.13 13.72 0.90
C ASP A 76 -6.98 13.41 2.15
N VAL A 77 -7.71 12.30 2.15
CA VAL A 77 -8.40 11.78 3.34
C VAL A 77 -7.40 11.42 4.45
N ALA A 78 -6.30 10.75 4.11
CA ALA A 78 -5.27 10.38 5.08
C ALA A 78 -4.63 11.59 5.76
N ALA A 79 -4.33 12.65 5.02
CA ALA A 79 -3.82 13.89 5.56
C ALA A 79 -4.86 14.57 6.48
N THR A 80 -6.11 14.65 6.04
CA THR A 80 -7.20 15.31 6.79
C THR A 80 -7.53 14.59 8.10
N GLU A 81 -7.44 13.26 8.10
CA GLU A 81 -7.78 12.43 9.26
C GLU A 81 -6.58 12.05 10.16
N ASP A 82 -5.41 12.65 9.93
CA ASP A 82 -4.17 12.36 10.67
C ASP A 82 -3.87 10.84 10.67
N ARG A 83 -3.77 10.24 9.48
CA ARG A 83 -3.51 8.81 9.29
C ARG A 83 -2.03 8.54 9.04
N ILE A 84 -1.53 7.42 9.57
CA ILE A 84 -0.27 6.81 9.16
C ILE A 84 -0.55 5.54 8.34
N LEU A 85 0.15 5.40 7.21
CA LEU A 85 -0.03 4.28 6.31
C LEU A 85 1.03 3.20 6.55
N VAL A 86 0.59 2.03 6.98
CA VAL A 86 1.41 0.81 7.00
C VAL A 86 1.28 0.15 5.63
N LEU A 87 2.38 0.10 4.89
CA LEU A 87 2.37 -0.37 3.51
C LEU A 87 2.45 -1.90 3.48
N GLY A 88 1.36 -2.52 3.02
CA GLY A 88 1.33 -3.92 2.60
C GLY A 88 1.47 -4.08 1.09
N LEU A 89 1.93 -3.04 0.37
CA LEU A 89 1.98 -2.97 -1.09
C LEU A 89 3.22 -3.66 -1.66
N HIS A 90 3.13 -4.14 -2.91
CA HIS A 90 4.23 -4.76 -3.64
C HIS A 90 4.21 -4.34 -5.12
N GLY A 91 5.40 -4.21 -5.70
CA GLY A 91 5.60 -4.07 -7.13
C GLY A 91 5.29 -2.72 -7.73
N GLY A 92 5.86 -2.48 -8.91
CA GLY A 92 5.50 -1.38 -9.80
C GLY A 92 5.47 -0.01 -9.12
N THR A 93 4.37 0.72 -9.29
CA THR A 93 4.20 2.10 -8.79
C THR A 93 4.19 2.21 -7.27
N ALA A 94 3.95 1.11 -6.56
CA ALA A 94 3.96 1.09 -5.10
C ALA A 94 5.37 1.07 -4.50
N GLU A 95 6.36 0.53 -5.22
CA GLU A 95 7.74 0.37 -4.73
C GLU A 95 8.77 1.19 -5.52
N ASN A 96 8.42 1.73 -6.69
CA ASN A 96 9.34 2.49 -7.54
C ASN A 96 9.51 3.97 -7.18
N GLY A 97 8.90 4.43 -6.08
CA GLY A 97 8.95 5.81 -5.61
C GLY A 97 7.72 6.65 -5.96
N GLN A 98 6.86 6.24 -6.90
CA GLN A 98 5.73 7.07 -7.34
C GLN A 98 4.68 7.27 -6.24
N PHE A 99 4.24 6.19 -5.57
CA PHE A 99 3.34 6.31 -4.42
C PHE A 99 3.95 7.19 -3.32
N GLN A 100 5.23 6.98 -3.02
CA GLN A 100 5.95 7.71 -1.97
C GLN A 100 5.97 9.21 -2.26
N VAL A 101 6.24 9.64 -3.49
CA VAL A 101 6.17 11.07 -3.86
C VAL A 101 4.78 11.64 -3.61
N LEU A 102 3.71 10.91 -3.94
CA LEU A 102 2.35 11.39 -3.75
C LEU A 102 2.00 11.57 -2.26
N ALA A 103 2.47 10.66 -1.40
CA ALA A 103 2.27 10.72 0.05
C ALA A 103 3.15 11.81 0.71
N GLU A 104 4.42 11.89 0.33
CA GLU A 104 5.36 12.92 0.79
C GLU A 104 4.87 14.33 0.45
N ALA A 105 4.36 14.53 -0.77
CA ALA A 105 3.81 15.82 -1.20
C ALA A 105 2.58 16.27 -0.39
N ARG A 106 1.89 15.33 0.27
CA ARG A 106 0.73 15.59 1.14
C ARG A 106 1.07 15.57 2.63
N GLY A 107 2.32 15.31 2.99
CA GLY A 107 2.73 15.15 4.39
C GLY A 107 2.09 13.94 5.08
N VAL A 108 1.64 12.93 4.32
CA VAL A 108 1.06 11.72 4.89
C VAL A 108 2.20 10.79 5.36
N PRO A 109 2.31 10.47 6.66
CA PRO A 109 3.33 9.55 7.12
C PRO A 109 3.03 8.12 6.65
N PHE A 110 4.07 7.39 6.25
CA PHE A 110 3.98 5.99 5.85
C PHE A 110 5.23 5.20 6.27
N THR A 111 5.09 3.88 6.37
CA THR A 111 6.20 2.98 6.67
C THR A 111 7.03 2.66 5.43
N GLY A 112 8.34 2.49 5.58
CA GLY A 112 9.25 2.05 4.51
C GLY A 112 10.16 3.16 3.99
N SER A 113 10.76 2.93 2.83
CA SER A 113 11.65 3.89 2.17
C SER A 113 10.88 5.06 1.57
N GLY A 114 11.45 6.27 1.68
CA GLY A 114 10.97 7.44 0.95
C GLY A 114 11.21 7.35 -0.56
N SER A 115 10.67 8.30 -1.31
CA SER A 115 10.61 8.28 -2.78
C SER A 115 11.96 8.08 -3.46
N ALA A 116 12.99 8.83 -3.05
CA ALA A 116 14.33 8.75 -3.66
C ALA A 116 14.98 7.37 -3.43
N ALA A 117 14.86 6.83 -2.21
CA ALA A 117 15.43 5.53 -1.87
C ALA A 117 14.68 4.39 -2.58
N SER A 118 13.34 4.47 -2.62
CA SER A 118 12.50 3.54 -3.37
C SER A 118 12.84 3.55 -4.86
N HIS A 119 12.95 4.72 -5.48
CA HIS A 119 13.33 4.85 -6.88
C HIS A 119 14.71 4.23 -7.19
N LEU A 120 15.71 4.55 -6.36
CA LEU A 120 17.06 4.02 -6.50
C LEU A 120 17.11 2.49 -6.34
N ALA A 121 16.40 1.96 -5.35
CA ALA A 121 16.41 0.53 -5.04
C ALA A 121 15.63 -0.31 -6.07
N PHE A 122 14.54 0.25 -6.63
CA PHE A 122 13.69 -0.44 -7.59
C PHE A 122 14.38 -0.62 -8.95
N ASP A 123 15.18 0.36 -9.39
CA ASP A 123 16.02 0.21 -10.58
C ASP A 123 17.24 -0.67 -10.25
N LYS A 124 17.21 -1.92 -10.71
CA LYS A 124 18.27 -2.90 -10.48
C LYS A 124 19.64 -2.46 -10.98
N THR A 125 19.71 -1.64 -12.03
CA THR A 125 20.98 -1.15 -12.58
C THR A 125 21.54 -0.04 -11.69
N ALA A 126 20.71 0.95 -11.37
CA ALA A 126 21.09 2.05 -10.49
C ALA A 126 21.46 1.55 -9.09
N ALA A 127 20.67 0.62 -8.53
CA ALA A 127 20.93 0.01 -7.22
C ALA A 127 22.30 -0.68 -7.16
N LYS A 128 22.65 -1.48 -8.19
CA LYS A 128 23.95 -2.16 -8.27
C LYS A 128 25.11 -1.18 -8.38
N LEU A 129 24.95 -0.14 -9.18
CA LEU A 129 25.97 0.92 -9.32
C LEU A 129 26.18 1.62 -7.98
N PHE A 130 25.10 1.99 -7.30
CA PHE A 130 25.16 2.67 -6.00
C PHE A 130 25.79 1.79 -4.92
N ALA A 131 25.39 0.52 -4.83
CA ALA A 131 25.96 -0.42 -3.87
C ALA A 131 27.47 -0.65 -4.07
N GLY A 132 27.96 -0.54 -5.30
CA GLY A 132 29.39 -0.66 -5.61
C GLY A 132 30.25 0.54 -5.19
N LEU A 133 29.65 1.63 -4.69
CA LEU A 133 30.37 2.80 -4.15
C LEU A 133 30.76 2.63 -2.67
N ALA A 134 30.20 1.63 -1.98
CA ALA A 134 30.40 1.37 -0.56
C ALA A 134 31.60 0.47 -0.27
#